data_AF-A0A7W8JX46-F1
#
_entry.id   AF-A0A7W8JX46-F1
#
_cell.length_a   1.000
_cell.length_b   1.000
_cell.length_c   1.000
_cell.angle_alpha   90.00
_cell.angle_beta   90.00
_cell.angle_gamma   90.00
#
_symmetry.space_group_name_H-M   'P 1'
#
loop_
_entity.id
_entity.type
_entity.pdbx_description
1 polymer ?
#
loop_
_entity_poly.entity_id
_entity_poly.type
_entity_poly.pdbx_seq_one_letter_code
_entity_poly.pdbx_strand_id
1 'polypeptide(L)'
;MTFIHGATRKRDMREILGVTQVMTTVQLRRHDLMPLSRPLTLPQRTYTVATRSTQQASQVDLTFVALDESILSRHTPAELGHLAGLAEAWLRVGDPNILQVTGLTQHHEWRLVQPEERQQGSRDAGRSGHLPDAAILSPVGPGDDWAVEMDAGYPRNRKIEKMMGFAQQGYRHIVWVTSVHGLVRPIVREMQRMRDDDELPGVVSGAALFVDYWSERDPYRPGRRCHTKSLFAHRAL
;
A
#
# COMPACT_ATOMS: atom_id res chain seq x y z
N MET A 1 -12.54 26.10 6.52
CA MET A 1 -12.46 24.94 5.61
C MET A 1 -13.02 25.35 4.27
N THR A 2 -12.18 25.42 3.24
CA THR A 2 -12.61 25.72 1.86
C THR A 2 -13.36 24.51 1.31
N PHE A 3 -14.62 24.70 0.90
CA PHE A 3 -15.38 23.65 0.25
C PHE A 3 -14.70 23.32 -1.10
N ILE A 4 -14.07 22.15 -1.21
CA ILE A 4 -13.61 21.65 -2.50
C ILE A 4 -14.82 21.50 -3.40
N HIS A 5 -14.80 22.17 -4.56
CA HIS A 5 -15.88 22.14 -5.53
C HIS A 5 -16.17 20.70 -5.97
N GLY A 6 -17.46 20.33 -6.11
CA GLY A 6 -17.87 18.95 -6.37
C GLY A 6 -17.27 18.34 -7.64
N ALA A 7 -16.97 19.16 -8.65
CA ALA A 7 -16.29 18.71 -9.88
C ALA A 7 -14.84 18.29 -9.62
N THR A 8 -14.12 19.01 -8.75
CA THR A 8 -12.74 18.70 -8.38
C THR A 8 -12.69 17.36 -7.64
N ARG A 9 -13.55 17.16 -6.63
CA ARG A 9 -13.64 15.86 -5.92
C ARG A 9 -13.91 14.69 -6.85
N LYS A 10 -14.83 14.87 -7.82
CA LYS A 10 -15.17 13.82 -8.78
C LYS A 10 -13.98 13.48 -9.68
N ARG A 11 -13.24 14.50 -10.13
CA ARG A 11 -12.02 14.30 -10.93
C ARG A 11 -10.96 13.58 -10.11
N ASP A 12 -10.66 14.09 -8.91
CA ASP A 12 -9.64 13.53 -8.04
C ASP A 12 -9.98 12.07 -7.68
N MET A 13 -11.23 11.76 -7.32
CA MET A 13 -11.67 10.37 -7.10
C MET A 13 -11.45 9.47 -8.32
N ARG A 14 -11.71 9.96 -9.54
CA ARG A 14 -11.49 9.16 -10.76
C ARG A 14 -10.01 8.95 -11.04
N GLU A 15 -9.18 9.96 -10.79
CA GLU A 15 -7.73 9.86 -10.92
C GLU A 15 -7.18 8.83 -9.93
N ILE A 16 -7.57 8.93 -8.66
CA ILE A 16 -7.15 7.99 -7.61
C ILE A 16 -7.57 6.56 -7.92
N LEU A 17 -8.83 6.34 -8.31
CA LEU A 17 -9.29 4.99 -8.68
C LEU A 17 -8.68 4.51 -10.00
N GLY A 18 -8.26 5.41 -10.89
CA GLY A 18 -7.48 5.07 -12.08
C GLY A 18 -6.11 4.49 -11.75
N VAL A 19 -5.49 4.96 -10.66
CA VAL A 19 -4.18 4.50 -10.19
C VAL A 19 -4.28 3.29 -9.26
N THR A 20 -5.26 3.28 -8.35
CA THR A 20 -5.36 2.30 -7.25
C THR A 20 -6.37 1.19 -7.50
N GLN A 21 -7.19 1.29 -8.55
CA GLN A 21 -8.30 0.40 -8.95
C GLN A 21 -9.50 0.33 -8.00
N VAL A 22 -9.27 0.19 -6.69
CA VAL A 22 -10.31 -0.07 -5.69
C VAL A 22 -10.07 0.75 -4.42
N MET A 23 -11.14 1.35 -3.90
CA MET A 23 -11.18 1.95 -2.55
C MET A 23 -12.44 1.48 -1.80
N THR A 24 -12.46 1.63 -0.49
CA THR A 24 -13.69 1.47 0.30
C THR A 24 -14.44 2.80 0.46
N THR A 25 -15.74 2.72 0.71
CA THR A 25 -16.53 3.92 1.07
C THR A 25 -16.01 4.62 2.32
N VAL A 26 -15.40 3.87 3.25
CA VAL A 26 -14.72 4.42 4.43
C VAL A 26 -13.54 5.30 4.03
N GLN A 27 -12.68 4.83 3.13
CA GLN A 27 -11.55 5.62 2.62
C GLN A 27 -12.07 6.87 1.89
N LEU A 28 -13.04 6.71 0.99
CA LEU A 28 -13.60 7.84 0.25
C LEU A 28 -14.19 8.92 1.17
N ARG A 29 -14.83 8.53 2.27
CA ARG A 29 -15.31 9.46 3.30
C ARG A 29 -14.16 10.12 4.04
N ARG A 30 -13.17 9.34 4.48
CA ARG A 30 -12.02 9.83 5.27
C ARG A 30 -11.19 10.86 4.51
N HIS A 31 -11.10 10.71 3.20
CA HIS A 31 -10.36 11.61 2.30
C HIS A 31 -11.23 12.68 1.62
N ASP A 32 -12.47 12.90 2.09
CA ASP A 32 -13.42 13.87 1.52
C ASP A 32 -13.68 13.71 0.01
N LEU A 33 -13.53 12.49 -0.51
CA LEU A 33 -13.74 12.12 -1.92
C LEU A 33 -15.20 11.76 -2.21
N MET A 34 -15.97 11.36 -1.18
CA MET A 34 -17.39 11.05 -1.32
C MET A 34 -18.24 12.32 -1.11
N PRO A 35 -19.15 12.67 -2.04
CA PRO A 35 -20.09 13.77 -1.83
C PRO A 35 -21.09 13.41 -0.72
N LEU A 36 -21.11 14.19 0.37
CA LEU A 36 -22.02 13.98 1.51
C LEU A 36 -23.52 14.09 1.15
N SER A 37 -23.86 14.71 0.02
CA SER A 37 -25.24 15.07 -0.35
C SER A 37 -25.82 14.31 -1.53
N ARG A 38 -25.07 13.40 -2.18
CA ARG A 38 -25.55 12.63 -3.34
C ARG A 38 -25.06 11.18 -3.30
N PRO A 39 -25.87 10.22 -3.76
CA PRO A 39 -25.45 8.84 -3.89
C PRO A 39 -24.28 8.73 -4.87
N LEU A 40 -23.32 7.88 -4.53
CA LEU A 40 -22.18 7.57 -5.38
C LEU A 40 -22.68 6.81 -6.61
N THR A 41 -22.41 7.32 -7.81
CA THR A 41 -22.83 6.68 -9.08
C THR A 41 -21.81 5.64 -9.58
N LEU A 42 -20.79 5.34 -8.78
CA LEU A 42 -19.77 4.35 -9.13
C LEU A 42 -20.24 2.94 -8.73
N PRO A 43 -19.80 1.91 -9.47
CA PRO A 43 -19.89 0.50 -9.08
C PRO A 43 -19.53 0.28 -7.61
N GLN A 44 -20.35 -0.51 -6.92
CA GLN A 44 -20.23 -0.78 -5.49
C GLN A 44 -20.57 -2.23 -5.18
N ARG A 45 -19.75 -2.89 -4.35
CA ARG A 45 -20.05 -4.21 -3.79
C ARG A 45 -19.70 -4.27 -2.32
N THR A 46 -20.61 -4.82 -1.52
CA THR A 46 -20.39 -5.00 -0.08
C THR A 46 -20.08 -6.44 0.24
N TYR A 47 -19.03 -6.66 1.02
CA TYR A 47 -18.63 -7.97 1.52
C TYR A 47 -18.24 -7.87 2.99
N THR A 48 -18.47 -8.95 3.74
CA THR A 48 -17.88 -9.14 5.06
C THR A 48 -16.45 -9.67 4.88
N VAL A 49 -15.45 -8.88 5.28
CA VAL A 49 -14.03 -9.23 5.09
C VAL A 49 -13.26 -9.17 6.39
N ALA A 50 -12.32 -10.10 6.57
CA ALA A 50 -11.37 -10.04 7.66
C ALA A 50 -10.30 -8.98 7.36
N THR A 51 -10.20 -7.95 8.21
CA THR A 51 -9.20 -6.88 8.05
C THR A 51 -7.78 -7.32 8.42
N ARG A 52 -7.67 -8.45 9.12
CA ARG A 52 -6.42 -9.13 9.46
C ARG A 52 -6.58 -10.59 9.09
N SER A 53 -5.70 -11.10 8.23
CA SER A 53 -5.86 -12.44 7.64
C SER A 53 -5.83 -13.56 8.69
N THR A 54 -5.17 -13.34 9.82
CA THR A 54 -5.02 -14.32 10.91
C THR A 54 -6.07 -14.19 12.02
N GLN A 55 -6.99 -13.22 11.95
CA GLN A 55 -7.98 -12.98 13.00
C GLN A 55 -9.39 -12.95 12.43
N GLN A 56 -10.11 -14.08 12.49
CA GLN A 56 -11.50 -14.16 12.02
C GLN A 56 -12.42 -13.15 12.72
N ALA A 57 -12.16 -12.84 13.99
CA ALA A 57 -12.89 -11.80 14.75
C ALA A 57 -12.68 -10.36 14.22
N SER A 58 -11.82 -10.16 13.21
CA SER A 58 -11.58 -8.86 12.57
C SER A 58 -12.50 -8.60 11.36
N GLN A 59 -13.56 -9.39 11.22
CA GLN A 59 -14.56 -9.26 10.17
C GLN A 59 -15.35 -7.96 10.29
N VAL A 60 -15.45 -7.24 9.18
CA VAL A 60 -16.24 -6.01 9.05
C VAL A 60 -16.88 -5.97 7.67
N ASP A 61 -18.06 -5.36 7.58
CA ASP A 61 -18.72 -5.13 6.30
C ASP A 61 -18.08 -3.93 5.61
N LEU A 62 -17.50 -4.16 4.44
CA LEU A 62 -16.89 -3.12 3.61
C LEU A 62 -17.57 -3.05 2.26
N THR A 63 -17.93 -1.83 1.88
CA THR A 63 -18.35 -1.51 0.52
C THR A 63 -17.14 -1.05 -0.28
N PHE A 64 -16.76 -1.86 -1.26
CA PHE A 64 -15.72 -1.57 -2.23
C PHE A 64 -16.30 -0.79 -3.41
N VAL A 65 -15.49 0.12 -3.94
CA VAL A 65 -15.83 1.06 -5.02
C VAL A 65 -14.73 0.98 -6.07
N ALA A 66 -15.12 0.92 -7.34
CA ALA A 66 -14.22 0.98 -8.48
C ALA A 66 -14.79 1.86 -9.60
N LEU A 67 -13.99 2.15 -10.64
CA LEU A 67 -14.47 2.84 -11.84
C LEU A 67 -15.35 1.95 -12.73
N ASP A 68 -15.11 0.64 -12.70
CA ASP A 68 -15.79 -0.37 -13.50
C ASP A 68 -16.20 -1.54 -12.61
N GLU A 69 -17.42 -2.04 -12.83
CA GLU A 69 -17.99 -3.21 -12.15
C GLU A 69 -17.14 -4.46 -12.43
N SER A 70 -16.49 -4.54 -13.60
CA SER A 70 -15.62 -5.67 -13.96
C SER A 70 -14.50 -5.88 -12.94
N ILE A 71 -13.91 -4.79 -12.43
CA ILE A 71 -12.87 -4.81 -11.39
C ILE A 71 -13.40 -5.42 -10.10
N LEU A 72 -14.63 -5.10 -9.70
CA LEU A 72 -15.25 -5.63 -8.48
C LEU A 72 -15.65 -7.10 -8.64
N SER A 73 -16.01 -7.51 -9.85
CA SER A 73 -16.46 -8.89 -10.14
C SER A 73 -15.32 -9.89 -10.32
N ARG A 74 -14.15 -9.45 -10.80
CA ARG A 74 -13.02 -10.35 -11.11
C ARG A 74 -12.18 -10.73 -9.89
N HIS A 75 -12.24 -9.94 -8.83
CA HIS A 75 -11.46 -10.15 -7.61
C HIS A 75 -12.29 -10.79 -6.50
N THR A 76 -11.66 -11.64 -5.71
CA THR A 76 -12.21 -12.13 -4.46
C THR A 76 -12.28 -11.02 -3.40
N PRO A 77 -13.11 -11.15 -2.35
CA PRO A 77 -13.18 -10.15 -1.28
C PRO A 77 -11.84 -9.89 -0.59
N ALA A 78 -10.98 -10.92 -0.47
CA ALA A 78 -9.65 -10.77 0.10
C ALA A 78 -8.71 -9.93 -0.80
N GLU A 79 -8.76 -10.15 -2.11
CA GLU A 79 -8.01 -9.35 -3.09
C GLU A 79 -8.50 -7.91 -3.15
N LEU A 80 -9.81 -7.68 -3.05
CA LEU A 80 -10.36 -6.32 -2.94
C LEU A 80 -9.86 -5.61 -1.66
N GLY A 81 -9.78 -6.32 -0.53
CA GLY A 81 -9.19 -5.79 0.71
C GLY A 81 -7.70 -5.46 0.55
N HIS A 82 -6.95 -6.31 -0.16
CA HIS A 82 -5.54 -6.07 -0.48
C HIS A 82 -5.35 -4.82 -1.34
N LEU A 83 -6.13 -4.68 -2.41
CA LEU A 83 -6.11 -3.50 -3.28
C LEU A 83 -6.50 -2.22 -2.52
N ALA A 84 -7.53 -2.28 -1.68
CA ALA A 84 -7.90 -1.15 -0.83
C ALA A 84 -6.78 -0.76 0.16
N GLY A 85 -6.04 -1.73 0.69
CA GLY A 85 -4.84 -1.50 1.50
C GLY A 85 -3.71 -0.81 0.72
N LEU A 86 -3.48 -1.21 -0.53
CA LEU A 86 -2.53 -0.53 -1.42
C LEU A 86 -2.99 0.89 -1.78
N ALA A 87 -4.29 1.10 -1.99
CA ALA A 87 -4.84 2.44 -2.22
C ALA A 87 -4.60 3.36 -1.03
N GLU A 88 -4.80 2.84 0.19
CA GLU A 88 -4.47 3.56 1.43
C GLU A 88 -2.97 3.88 1.51
N ALA A 89 -2.12 2.93 1.15
CA ALA A 89 -0.67 3.13 1.14
C ALA A 89 -0.27 4.23 0.17
N TRP A 90 -0.82 4.24 -1.05
CA TRP A 90 -0.56 5.28 -2.04
C TRP A 90 -0.94 6.68 -1.51
N LEU A 91 -2.14 6.82 -0.93
CA LEU A 91 -2.58 8.08 -0.30
C LEU A 91 -1.65 8.51 0.84
N ARG A 92 -1.17 7.55 1.64
CA ARG A 92 -0.27 7.81 2.77
C ARG A 92 1.15 8.15 2.35
N VAL A 93 1.67 7.55 1.28
CA VAL A 93 3.01 7.84 0.75
C VAL A 93 3.04 9.21 0.08
N GLY A 94 1.96 9.60 -0.60
CA GLY A 94 1.83 10.93 -1.20
C GLY A 94 1.65 12.07 -0.20
N ASP A 95 1.32 11.80 1.07
CA ASP A 95 1.16 12.83 2.10
C ASP A 95 2.52 13.19 2.74
N PRO A 96 3.03 14.43 2.54
CA PRO A 96 4.33 14.86 3.04
C PRO A 96 4.37 14.97 4.57
N ASN A 97 3.23 14.96 5.27
CA ASN A 97 3.19 14.87 6.73
C ASN A 97 3.30 13.42 7.21
N ILE A 98 2.93 12.47 6.36
CA ILE A 98 2.85 11.05 6.69
C ILE A 98 4.13 10.32 6.35
N LEU A 99 4.71 10.43 5.16
CA LEU A 99 5.99 9.75 4.89
C LEU A 99 6.94 10.69 4.14
N GLN A 100 7.79 11.39 4.89
CA GLN A 100 8.94 12.06 4.32
C GLN A 100 10.06 11.04 4.17
N VAL A 101 10.07 10.31 3.05
CA VAL A 101 11.32 9.66 2.66
C VAL A 101 12.06 10.59 1.71
N THR A 102 13.30 10.90 2.04
CA THR A 102 14.21 11.56 1.11
C THR A 102 14.28 10.74 -0.19
N GLY A 103 13.87 11.34 -1.31
CA GLY A 103 13.84 10.69 -2.62
C GLY A 103 12.45 10.49 -3.19
N LEU A 104 11.43 10.22 -2.36
CA LEU A 104 10.03 10.12 -2.81
C LEU A 104 9.48 11.54 -3.09
N THR A 105 9.58 11.95 -4.35
CA THR A 105 9.06 13.24 -4.84
C THR A 105 7.70 13.06 -5.51
N GLN A 106 6.98 14.17 -5.71
CA GLN A 106 5.73 14.24 -6.50
C GLN A 106 5.84 13.74 -7.95
N HIS A 107 7.05 13.45 -8.44
CA HIS A 107 7.30 12.98 -9.81
C HIS A 107 7.40 11.45 -9.92
N HIS A 108 7.25 10.72 -8.82
CA HIS A 108 7.26 9.26 -8.87
C HIS A 108 5.91 8.73 -9.38
N GLU A 109 5.97 7.67 -10.18
CA GLU A 109 4.78 7.00 -10.69
C GLU A 109 4.42 5.81 -9.80
N TRP A 110 3.15 5.68 -9.43
CA TRP A 110 2.65 4.48 -8.76
C TRP A 110 2.21 3.45 -9.79
N ARG A 111 2.81 2.26 -9.75
CA ARG A 111 2.44 1.15 -10.63
C ARG A 111 2.04 -0.07 -9.82
N LEU A 112 0.80 -0.51 -9.96
CA LEU A 112 0.36 -1.82 -9.46
C LEU A 112 0.95 -2.93 -10.32
N VAL A 113 1.60 -3.91 -9.70
CA VAL A 113 2.12 -5.09 -10.41
C VAL A 113 1.02 -6.14 -10.48
N GLN A 114 0.62 -6.52 -11.68
CA GLN A 114 -0.50 -7.45 -11.83
C GLN A 114 -0.14 -8.86 -11.34
N PRO A 115 -1.11 -9.65 -10.83
CA PRO A 115 -0.88 -11.02 -10.39
C PRO A 115 -0.17 -11.89 -11.44
N GLU A 116 -0.52 -11.74 -12.71
CA GLU A 116 0.07 -12.49 -13.84
C GLU A 116 1.56 -12.17 -13.99
N GLU A 117 1.93 -10.88 -13.88
CA GLU A 117 3.34 -10.44 -13.92
C GLU A 117 4.12 -11.05 -12.75
N ARG A 118 3.55 -11.06 -11.54
CA ARG A 118 4.18 -11.68 -10.36
C ARG A 118 4.38 -13.19 -10.53
N GLN A 119 3.45 -13.87 -11.23
CA GLN A 119 3.56 -15.30 -11.53
C GLN A 119 4.57 -15.60 -12.64
N GLN A 120 4.66 -14.74 -13.66
CA GLN A 120 5.55 -14.93 -14.80
C GLN A 120 7.00 -14.55 -14.50
N GLY A 121 7.22 -13.48 -13.73
CA GLY A 121 8.54 -13.13 -13.20
C GLY A 121 9.16 -14.27 -12.38
N SER A 122 8.34 -15.13 -11.77
CA SER A 122 8.79 -16.34 -11.08
C SER A 122 9.39 -17.41 -11.99
N ARG A 123 9.08 -17.40 -13.29
CA ARG A 123 9.43 -18.48 -14.24
C ARG A 123 10.65 -18.11 -15.08
N ASP A 124 10.75 -16.85 -15.51
CA ASP A 124 11.71 -16.46 -16.55
C ASP A 124 13.11 -16.12 -16.01
N ALA A 125 13.26 -15.84 -14.72
CA ALA A 125 14.53 -15.32 -14.18
C ALA A 125 15.35 -16.31 -13.34
N GLY A 126 14.81 -17.47 -12.93
CA GLY A 126 15.41 -18.28 -11.85
C GLY A 126 15.60 -17.52 -10.52
N ARG A 127 15.14 -16.28 -10.49
CA ARG A 127 15.05 -15.36 -9.37
C ARG A 127 13.59 -15.41 -8.96
N SER A 128 13.35 -15.79 -7.71
CA SER A 128 12.05 -16.18 -7.19
C SER A 128 10.95 -15.16 -7.50
N GLY A 129 9.72 -15.66 -7.68
CA GLY A 129 8.46 -14.91 -7.91
C GLY A 129 8.08 -13.98 -6.77
N HIS A 130 8.91 -12.98 -6.54
CA HIS A 130 8.83 -12.02 -5.45
C HIS A 130 8.80 -10.61 -6.01
N LEU A 131 8.16 -10.40 -7.16
CA LEU A 131 7.77 -9.05 -7.55
C LEU A 131 6.87 -8.46 -6.44
N PRO A 132 7.01 -7.15 -6.14
CA PRO A 132 6.18 -6.49 -5.14
C PRO A 132 4.75 -6.37 -5.65
N ASP A 133 3.83 -6.04 -4.75
CA ASP A 133 2.43 -5.80 -5.14
C ASP A 133 2.27 -4.47 -5.90
N ALA A 134 3.11 -3.48 -5.59
CA ALA A 134 3.23 -2.25 -6.34
C ALA A 134 4.69 -1.77 -6.38
N ALA A 135 4.99 -0.87 -7.30
CA ALA A 135 6.26 -0.17 -7.36
C ALA A 135 6.02 1.34 -7.39
N ILE A 136 6.92 2.10 -6.78
CA ILE A 136 6.98 3.55 -6.93
C ILE A 136 8.19 3.85 -7.81
N LEU A 137 7.92 4.21 -9.06
CA LEU A 137 8.93 4.32 -10.10
C LEU A 137 9.59 5.70 -10.03
N SER A 138 10.92 5.72 -9.95
CA SER A 138 11.70 6.95 -9.92
C SER A 138 11.89 7.50 -11.33
N PRO A 139 11.75 8.83 -11.54
CA PRO A 139 12.08 9.45 -12.82
C PRO A 139 13.57 9.37 -13.15
N VAL A 140 14.43 9.09 -12.17
CA VAL A 140 15.89 8.93 -12.34
C VAL A 140 16.23 7.55 -12.93
N GLY A 141 15.30 6.60 -12.85
CA GLY A 141 15.40 5.27 -13.43
C GLY A 141 15.28 4.13 -12.42
N PRO A 142 15.33 2.87 -12.88
CA PRO A 142 14.97 1.70 -12.09
C PRO A 142 15.80 1.48 -10.82
N GLY A 143 16.99 2.07 -10.77
CA GLY A 143 17.87 1.98 -9.60
C GLY A 143 17.25 2.59 -8.34
N ASP A 144 16.40 3.62 -8.46
CA ASP A 144 15.81 4.29 -7.29
C ASP A 144 14.32 3.96 -7.11
N ASP A 145 13.84 2.90 -7.76
CA ASP A 145 12.48 2.41 -7.60
C ASP A 145 12.25 1.84 -6.20
N TRP A 146 11.03 2.01 -5.70
CA TRP A 146 10.59 1.44 -4.43
C TRP A 146 9.75 0.19 -4.67
N ALA A 147 10.08 -0.89 -3.99
CA ALA A 147 9.19 -2.04 -3.84
C ALA A 147 8.14 -1.73 -2.77
N VAL A 148 6.86 -1.96 -3.07
CA VAL A 148 5.75 -1.82 -2.11
C VAL A 148 5.03 -3.15 -1.96
N GLU A 149 5.07 -3.72 -0.76
CA GLU A 149 4.38 -4.97 -0.44
C GLU A 149 3.27 -4.69 0.57
N MET A 150 2.06 -5.20 0.32
CA MET A 150 0.97 -5.17 1.29
C MET A 150 0.86 -6.53 1.99
N ASP A 151 0.87 -6.47 3.31
CA ASP A 151 0.91 -7.63 4.18
C ASP A 151 -0.25 -7.59 5.20
N ALA A 152 -1.21 -8.50 5.02
CA ALA A 152 -2.32 -8.67 5.94
C ALA A 152 -2.06 -9.68 7.08
N GLY A 153 -0.85 -10.26 7.19
CA GLY A 153 -0.48 -11.20 8.25
C GLY A 153 0.44 -12.36 7.85
N TYR A 154 1.34 -12.19 6.89
CA TYR A 154 2.29 -13.20 6.43
C TYR A 154 3.15 -13.76 7.57
N PRO A 155 3.50 -15.07 7.52
CA PRO A 155 4.51 -15.65 8.40
C PRO A 155 5.87 -14.95 8.24
N ARG A 156 6.68 -14.90 9.30
CA ARG A 156 7.99 -14.21 9.30
C ARG A 156 8.89 -14.66 8.13
N ASN A 157 9.01 -15.96 7.89
CA ASN A 157 9.86 -16.49 6.82
C ASN A 157 9.44 -15.96 5.44
N ARG A 158 8.13 -15.84 5.20
CA ARG A 158 7.61 -15.28 3.96
C ARG A 158 7.98 -13.81 3.77
N LYS A 159 8.04 -13.03 4.86
CA LYS A 159 8.48 -11.63 4.80
C LYS A 159 9.94 -11.52 4.42
N ILE A 160 10.78 -12.34 5.05
CA ILE A 160 12.22 -12.42 4.78
C ILE A 160 12.45 -12.79 3.31
N GLU A 161 11.81 -13.88 2.84
CA GLU A 161 11.88 -14.31 1.42
C GLU A 161 11.53 -13.17 0.45
N LYS A 162 10.43 -12.45 0.73
CA LYS A 162 9.98 -11.31 -0.09
C LYS A 162 11.00 -10.16 -0.09
N MET A 163 11.50 -9.75 1.09
CA MET A 163 12.48 -8.67 1.21
C MET A 163 13.78 -9.01 0.46
N MET A 164 14.30 -10.23 0.62
CA MET A 164 15.46 -10.69 -0.13
C MET A 164 15.17 -10.74 -1.64
N GLY A 165 13.97 -11.19 -2.03
CA GLY A 165 13.53 -11.20 -3.42
C GLY A 165 13.50 -9.81 -4.05
N PHE A 166 13.07 -8.78 -3.32
CA PHE A 166 13.11 -7.40 -3.79
C PHE A 166 14.56 -6.91 -3.99
N ALA A 167 15.44 -7.17 -3.01
CA ALA A 167 16.86 -6.82 -3.13
C ALA A 167 17.52 -7.49 -4.35
N GLN A 168 17.25 -8.78 -4.59
CA GLN A 168 17.75 -9.52 -5.75
C GLN A 168 17.23 -9.02 -7.10
N GLN A 169 16.09 -8.35 -7.11
CA GLN A 169 15.53 -7.68 -8.29
C GLN A 169 16.09 -6.26 -8.49
N GLY A 170 16.93 -5.78 -7.57
CA GLY A 170 17.60 -4.50 -7.68
C GLY A 170 16.85 -3.33 -7.03
N TYR A 171 15.74 -3.56 -6.33
CA TYR A 171 15.07 -2.50 -5.58
C TYR A 171 15.99 -2.01 -4.45
N ARG A 172 16.31 -0.72 -4.45
CA ARG A 172 17.12 -0.10 -3.39
C ARG A 172 16.30 0.36 -2.20
N HIS A 173 14.99 0.44 -2.36
CA HIS A 173 14.08 0.94 -1.36
C HIS A 173 12.86 0.02 -1.18
N ILE A 174 12.47 -0.23 0.06
CA ILE A 174 11.35 -1.12 0.39
C ILE A 174 10.32 -0.38 1.27
N VAL A 175 9.06 -0.38 0.89
CA VAL A 175 7.92 0.02 1.74
C VAL A 175 7.08 -1.22 2.05
N TRP A 176 7.05 -1.57 3.33
CA TRP A 176 6.23 -2.66 3.83
C TRP A 176 4.95 -2.13 4.46
N VAL A 177 3.82 -2.44 3.86
CA VAL A 177 2.50 -1.98 4.28
C VAL A 177 1.80 -3.08 5.07
N THR A 178 1.16 -2.78 6.19
CA THR A 178 0.45 -3.79 6.98
C THR A 178 -0.84 -3.32 7.61
N SER A 179 -1.86 -4.17 7.67
CA SER A 179 -3.09 -3.93 8.44
C SER A 179 -2.96 -4.29 9.94
N VAL A 180 -1.77 -4.67 10.40
CA VAL A 180 -1.50 -4.99 11.81
C VAL A 180 -0.52 -3.97 12.38
N HIS A 181 -1.04 -2.94 13.04
CA HIS A 181 -0.24 -1.84 13.59
C HIS A 181 0.96 -2.30 14.44
N GLY A 182 0.80 -3.36 15.25
CA GLY A 182 1.87 -3.91 16.08
C GLY A 182 3.09 -4.42 15.32
N LEU A 183 2.98 -4.67 14.01
CA LEU A 183 4.05 -5.19 13.17
C LEU A 183 4.92 -4.09 12.53
N VAL A 184 4.47 -2.83 12.52
CA VAL A 184 5.21 -1.71 11.89
C VAL A 184 6.65 -1.62 12.40
N ARG A 185 6.85 -1.57 13.73
CA ARG A 185 8.20 -1.47 14.32
C ARG A 185 9.02 -2.76 14.14
N PRO A 186 8.49 -3.96 14.44
CA PRO A 186 9.21 -5.21 14.17
C PRO A 186 9.70 -5.35 12.74
N ILE A 187 8.88 -5.01 11.75
CA ILE A 187 9.23 -5.13 10.33
C ILE A 187 10.41 -4.22 9.96
N VAL A 188 10.41 -2.97 10.42
CA VAL A 188 11.52 -2.04 10.15
C VAL A 188 12.81 -2.49 10.83
N ARG A 189 12.73 -2.99 12.06
CA ARG A 189 13.90 -3.55 12.76
C ARG A 189 14.44 -4.78 12.04
N GLU A 190 13.58 -5.64 11.52
CA GLU A 190 14.00 -6.81 10.75
C GLU A 190 14.69 -6.39 9.45
N MET A 191 14.11 -5.46 8.68
CA MET A 191 14.74 -4.95 7.46
C MET A 191 16.10 -4.29 7.75
N GLN A 192 16.20 -3.49 8.83
CA GLN A 192 17.46 -2.89 9.26
C GLN A 192 18.48 -3.98 9.61
N ARG A 193 18.11 -4.96 10.45
CA ARG A 193 18.99 -6.08 10.82
C ARG A 193 19.49 -6.82 9.59
N MET A 194 18.59 -7.24 8.71
CA MET A 194 18.93 -7.96 7.48
C MET A 194 19.87 -7.14 6.59
N ARG A 195 19.68 -5.82 6.52
CA ARG A 195 20.57 -4.92 5.79
C ARG A 195 21.95 -4.81 6.46
N ASP A 196 22.00 -4.68 7.77
CA ASP A 196 23.25 -4.57 8.53
C ASP A 196 24.04 -5.90 8.54
N ASP A 197 23.35 -7.02 8.34
CA ASP A 197 23.90 -8.37 8.16
C ASP A 197 24.20 -8.71 6.68
N ASP A 198 24.14 -7.74 5.76
CA ASP A 198 24.35 -7.89 4.30
C ASP A 198 23.40 -8.89 3.59
N GLU A 199 22.26 -9.24 4.21
CA GLU A 199 21.22 -10.10 3.62
C GLU A 199 20.35 -9.38 2.57
N LEU A 200 20.39 -8.03 2.54
CA LEU A 200 19.65 -7.18 1.60
C LEU A 200 20.60 -6.35 0.70
N PRO A 201 21.30 -6.98 -0.26
CA PRO A 201 22.30 -6.30 -1.06
C PRO A 201 21.68 -5.15 -1.87
N GLY A 202 22.32 -3.98 -1.82
CA GLY A 202 21.89 -2.79 -2.56
C GLY A 202 20.72 -2.01 -1.93
N VAL A 203 20.02 -2.57 -0.94
CA VAL A 203 18.95 -1.87 -0.23
C VAL A 203 19.53 -0.80 0.70
N VAL A 204 19.16 0.46 0.47
CA VAL A 204 19.68 1.61 1.23
C VAL A 204 18.66 2.21 2.20
N SER A 205 17.36 1.91 2.03
CA SER A 205 16.35 2.33 3.00
C SER A 205 15.14 1.41 3.01
N GLY A 206 14.44 1.38 4.14
CA GLY A 206 13.17 0.69 4.25
C GLY A 206 12.22 1.35 5.23
N ALA A 207 10.94 1.35 4.88
CA ALA A 207 9.86 1.90 5.68
C ALA A 207 8.79 0.84 5.97
N ALA A 208 8.10 0.97 7.09
CA ALA A 208 6.84 0.27 7.29
C ALA A 208 5.70 1.21 7.67
N LEU A 209 4.52 0.89 7.15
CA LEU A 209 3.31 1.67 7.30
C LEU A 209 2.16 0.79 7.78
N PHE A 210 1.40 1.29 8.74
CA PHE A 210 0.09 0.72 9.04
C PHE A 210 -0.93 1.22 8.01
N VAL A 211 -1.84 0.38 7.52
CA VAL A 211 -2.98 0.85 6.72
C VAL A 211 -4.27 0.38 7.31
N ASP A 212 -5.24 1.26 7.28
CA ASP A 212 -6.58 1.06 7.77
C ASP A 212 -7.57 1.49 6.69
N TYR A 213 -8.10 0.53 5.95
CA TYR A 213 -9.09 0.77 4.90
C TYR A 213 -10.54 0.52 5.40
N TRP A 214 -10.75 0.36 6.71
CA TRP A 214 -12.03 -0.11 7.27
C TRP A 214 -12.62 0.76 8.40
N SER A 215 -11.81 1.50 9.14
CA SER A 215 -12.27 2.30 10.29
C SER A 215 -12.83 3.65 9.85
N GLU A 216 -14.07 3.98 10.19
CA GLU A 216 -14.62 5.32 9.89
C GLU A 216 -13.84 6.45 10.58
N ARG A 217 -13.33 6.19 11.78
CA ARG A 217 -12.47 7.13 12.52
C ARG A 217 -11.08 7.10 11.92
N ASP A 218 -10.56 8.27 11.59
CA ASP A 218 -9.18 8.44 11.14
C ASP A 218 -8.17 7.99 12.22
N PRO A 219 -7.46 6.87 12.01
CA PRO A 219 -6.53 6.33 12.99
C PRO A 219 -5.17 7.04 12.94
N TYR A 220 -4.94 7.92 11.97
CA TYR A 220 -3.66 8.59 11.74
C TYR A 220 -3.61 10.00 12.29
N ARG A 221 -4.66 10.49 12.97
CA ARG A 221 -4.60 11.81 13.60
C ARG A 221 -3.40 11.92 14.55
N PRO A 222 -2.69 13.06 14.58
CA PRO A 222 -1.61 13.29 15.54
C PRO A 222 -2.05 12.94 16.97
N GLY A 223 -1.19 12.23 17.71
CA GLY A 223 -1.47 11.74 19.06
C GLY A 223 -2.17 10.38 19.15
N ARG A 224 -2.60 9.77 18.03
CA ARG A 224 -3.08 8.39 18.01
C ARG A 224 -1.92 7.40 17.92
N ARG A 225 -2.05 6.25 18.58
CA ARG A 225 -1.07 5.16 18.54
C ARG A 225 -0.76 4.71 17.10
N CYS A 226 -1.78 4.70 16.24
CA CYS A 226 -1.72 4.24 14.84
C CYS A 226 -1.17 5.26 13.84
N HIS A 227 -0.81 6.48 14.29
CA HIS A 227 -0.07 7.46 13.48
C HIS A 227 1.38 7.02 13.20
N THR A 228 1.85 5.95 13.86
CA THR A 228 3.23 5.50 13.79
C THR A 228 3.64 5.11 12.36
N LYS A 229 4.70 5.75 11.89
CA LYS A 229 5.57 5.30 10.81
C LYS A 229 6.91 4.86 11.38
N SER A 230 7.60 3.97 10.70
CA SER A 230 8.98 3.64 11.04
C SER A 230 9.78 3.56 9.75
N LEU A 231 10.94 4.20 9.75
CA LEU A 231 11.84 4.31 8.61
C LEU A 231 13.24 4.06 9.13
N PHE A 232 14.02 3.34 8.35
CA PHE A 232 15.46 3.48 8.38
C PHE A 232 15.95 3.97 7.02
N ALA A 233 16.96 4.81 7.05
CA ALA A 233 17.65 5.27 5.85
C ALA A 233 19.14 5.23 6.15
N HIS A 234 19.90 4.57 5.29
CA HIS A 234 21.34 4.68 5.32
C HIS A 234 21.75 5.93 4.55
N ARG A 235 22.44 6.85 5.23
CA ARG A 235 23.19 7.91 4.54
C ARG A 235 24.53 7.32 4.15
N ALA A 236 24.72 7.02 2.87
CA ALA A 236 26.07 6.92 2.35
C ALA A 236 26.72 8.30 2.51
N LEU A 237 27.83 8.37 3.25
CA LEU A 237 28.69 9.55 3.35
C LEU A 237 29.39 9.80 2.02
#